data_AF-A0A031LV17-F1
#
_entry.id   AF-A0A031LV17-F1
#
_cell.length_a   1.000
_cell.length_b   1.000
_cell.length_c   1.000
_cell.angle_alpha   90.00
_cell.angle_beta   90.00
_cell.angle_gamma   90.00
#
_symmetry.space_group_name_H-M   'P 1'
#
loop_
_entity.id
_entity.type
_entity.pdbx_description
1 polymer ?
#
loop_
_entity_poly.entity_id
_entity_poly.type
_entity_poly.pdbx_seq_one_letter_code
_entity_poly.pdbx_strand_id
1 'polypeptide(L)'
;MVQQLNAVVGQRGRLTAKEVVLSLPLSGLTLVNDGDVVVRTTDGKSVTAVSGATPARFGVVVRHGVGKSGKTAAGKEAYKAADMVPVMFEGAIWVKPTAPITDITAKVYVKTANGTTAAPLGSLSSSATDGTELPGAAWETVTGADGLALLNLRGA
;
A
#
# COMPACT_ATOMS: atom_id res chain seq x y z
N MET A 1 -7.82 -29.53 -0.46
CA MET A 1 -7.83 -28.78 0.82
C MET A 1 -8.05 -27.31 0.47
N VAL A 2 -9.18 -26.72 0.89
CA VAL A 2 -9.44 -25.29 0.63
C VAL A 2 -8.63 -24.50 1.65
N GLN A 3 -7.71 -23.66 1.18
CA GLN A 3 -6.88 -22.82 2.04
C GLN A 3 -7.75 -21.70 2.63
N GLN A 4 -7.90 -21.68 3.94
CA GLN A 4 -8.59 -20.58 4.63
C GLN A 4 -7.72 -19.33 4.54
N LEU A 5 -8.21 -18.29 3.86
CA LEU A 5 -7.60 -16.96 3.81
C LEU A 5 -7.98 -16.23 5.10
N ASN A 6 -6.98 -15.87 5.91
CA ASN A 6 -7.20 -15.17 7.18
C ASN A 6 -7.26 -13.64 7.02
N ALA A 7 -6.77 -13.12 5.89
CA ALA A 7 -6.79 -11.69 5.58
C ALA A 7 -6.94 -11.42 4.08
N VAL A 8 -7.26 -10.16 3.75
CA VAL A 8 -7.36 -9.67 2.38
C VAL A 8 -6.52 -8.40 2.22
N VAL A 9 -5.93 -8.20 1.04
CA VAL A 9 -5.14 -7.01 0.71
C VAL A 9 -5.94 -5.73 0.96
N GLY A 10 -5.31 -4.76 1.64
CA GLY A 10 -5.89 -3.48 2.02
C GLY A 10 -6.82 -3.54 3.24
N GLN A 11 -7.05 -4.72 3.81
CA GLN A 11 -7.87 -4.88 5.01
C GLN A 11 -7.18 -4.23 6.21
N ARG A 12 -7.93 -3.47 7.01
CA ARG A 12 -7.44 -2.90 8.27
C ARG A 12 -7.13 -4.01 9.27
N GLY A 13 -5.99 -3.90 9.95
CA GLY A 13 -5.46 -4.94 10.83
C GLY A 13 -5.96 -4.88 12.27
N ARG A 14 -6.14 -3.68 12.84
CA ARG A 14 -6.57 -3.51 14.24
C ARG A 14 -7.56 -2.35 14.38
N LEU A 15 -8.77 -2.63 14.85
CA LEU A 15 -9.82 -1.63 15.06
C LEU A 15 -9.60 -0.74 16.31
N THR A 16 -8.70 -1.13 17.22
CA THR A 16 -8.52 -0.48 18.53
C THR A 16 -7.36 0.51 18.60
N ALA A 17 -6.53 0.58 17.56
CA ALA A 17 -5.40 1.50 17.49
C ALA A 17 -5.80 2.81 16.79
N LYS A 18 -5.03 3.89 17.01
CA LYS A 18 -5.17 5.13 16.25
C LYS A 18 -5.01 4.82 14.75
N GLU A 19 -5.97 5.24 13.95
CA GLU A 19 -5.90 5.20 12.49
C GLU A 19 -6.06 6.60 11.92
N VAL A 20 -5.27 6.93 10.90
CA VAL A 20 -5.42 8.14 10.09
C VAL A 20 -5.70 7.70 8.67
N VAL A 21 -6.98 7.72 8.29
CA VAL A 21 -7.43 7.43 6.92
C VAL A 21 -8.01 8.70 6.32
N LEU A 22 -7.46 9.13 5.19
CA LEU A 22 -7.95 10.28 4.44
C LEU A 22 -8.52 9.80 3.10
N SER A 23 -9.70 10.28 2.76
CA SER A 23 -10.26 10.11 1.42
C SER A 23 -9.79 11.26 0.55
N LEU A 24 -8.91 10.97 -0.41
CA LEU A 24 -8.29 11.97 -1.29
C LEU A 24 -8.51 11.59 -2.77
N PRO A 25 -8.71 12.56 -3.68
CA PRO A 25 -8.76 12.28 -5.11
C PRO A 25 -7.47 11.64 -5.60
N LEU A 26 -7.59 10.62 -6.45
CA LEU A 26 -6.48 10.12 -7.24
C LEU A 26 -6.14 11.11 -8.37
N SER A 27 -4.90 11.53 -8.44
CA SER A 27 -4.35 12.31 -9.55
C SER A 27 -3.41 11.45 -10.39
N GLY A 28 -3.24 11.82 -11.66
CA GLY A 28 -2.52 11.01 -12.65
C GLY A 28 -3.38 9.94 -13.32
N LEU A 29 -2.82 9.28 -14.34
CA LEU A 29 -3.53 8.32 -15.18
C LEU A 29 -3.35 6.86 -14.74
N THR A 30 -2.46 6.61 -13.79
CA THR A 30 -2.16 5.26 -13.29
C THR A 30 -3.29 4.77 -12.39
N LEU A 31 -3.79 3.57 -12.66
CA LEU A 31 -4.78 2.92 -11.80
C LEU A 31 -4.16 2.50 -10.48
N VAL A 32 -4.95 2.54 -9.41
CA VAL A 32 -4.52 2.12 -8.06
C VAL A 32 -5.55 1.14 -7.49
N ASN A 33 -5.08 0.11 -6.79
CA ASN A 33 -5.89 -0.94 -6.19
C ASN A 33 -5.84 -0.88 -4.66
N ASP A 34 -6.72 -1.65 -4.01
CA ASP A 34 -6.65 -1.85 -2.57
C ASP A 34 -5.27 -2.40 -2.16
N GLY A 35 -4.67 -1.84 -1.11
CA GLY A 35 -3.36 -2.21 -0.58
C GLY A 35 -2.16 -1.73 -1.39
N ASP A 36 -2.36 -1.02 -2.50
CA ASP A 36 -1.27 -0.35 -3.20
C ASP A 36 -0.74 0.82 -2.37
N VAL A 37 0.56 1.08 -2.48
CA VAL A 37 1.19 2.28 -1.91
C VAL A 37 0.98 3.45 -2.87
N VAL A 38 0.60 4.59 -2.31
CA VAL A 38 0.44 5.86 -3.02
C VAL A 38 1.21 6.95 -2.29
N VAL A 39 1.41 8.07 -2.97
CA VAL A 39 2.07 9.26 -2.41
C VAL A 39 1.06 10.38 -2.31
N ARG A 40 0.97 11.02 -1.15
CA ARG A 40 0.22 12.27 -1.00
C ARG A 40 0.98 13.42 -1.67
N THR A 41 0.30 14.17 -2.52
CA THR A 41 0.90 15.32 -3.21
C THR A 41 1.36 16.40 -2.22
N THR A 42 2.33 17.22 -2.64
CA THR A 42 2.93 18.26 -1.79
C THR A 42 1.91 19.25 -1.25
N ASP A 43 0.89 19.60 -2.06
CA ASP A 43 -0.22 20.46 -1.65
C ASP A 43 -1.21 19.79 -0.69
N GLY A 44 -1.06 18.48 -0.47
CA GLY A 44 -1.86 17.67 0.44
C GLY A 44 -3.28 17.39 -0.04
N LYS A 45 -3.65 17.76 -1.27
CA LYS A 45 -5.03 17.72 -1.78
C LYS A 45 -5.38 16.46 -2.55
N SER A 46 -4.39 15.68 -2.98
CA SER A 46 -4.58 14.46 -3.77
C SER A 46 -3.55 13.39 -3.43
N VAL A 47 -3.72 12.22 -4.03
CA VAL A 47 -2.74 11.13 -4.00
C VAL A 47 -2.40 10.70 -5.41
N THR A 48 -1.17 10.23 -5.63
CA THR A 48 -0.70 9.69 -6.92
C THR A 48 -0.11 8.30 -6.72
N ALA A 49 -0.07 7.50 -7.78
CA ALA A 49 0.80 6.33 -7.80
C ALA A 49 2.27 6.72 -7.57
N VAL A 50 3.07 5.80 -7.02
CA VAL A 50 4.50 6.00 -6.79
C VAL A 50 5.23 6.08 -8.14
N SER A 51 6.02 7.15 -8.33
CA SER A 51 6.73 7.42 -9.60
C SER A 51 8.21 7.80 -9.43
N GLY A 52 8.74 7.82 -8.20
CA GLY A 52 10.13 8.20 -7.94
C GLY A 52 10.48 8.27 -6.45
N ALA A 53 11.72 8.64 -6.15
CA ALA A 53 12.34 8.58 -4.82
C ALA A 53 12.43 9.93 -4.07
N THR A 54 11.61 10.92 -4.42
CA THR A 54 11.52 12.18 -3.67
C THR A 54 10.92 11.96 -2.28
N PRO A 55 11.18 12.81 -1.27
CA PRO A 55 10.53 12.69 0.04
C PRO A 55 9.02 12.63 -0.17
N ALA A 56 8.46 11.46 0.07
CA ALA A 56 7.11 11.12 -0.30
C ALA A 56 6.37 10.72 0.96
N ARG A 57 5.24 11.39 1.19
CA ARG A 57 4.29 11.01 2.25
C ARG A 57 3.52 9.81 1.74
N PHE A 58 4.09 8.64 1.94
CA PHE A 58 3.50 7.39 1.49
C PHE A 58 2.30 7.03 2.36
N GLY A 59 1.28 6.47 1.72
CA GLY A 59 0.15 5.85 2.40
C GLY A 59 -0.26 4.59 1.66
N VAL A 60 -1.07 3.76 2.32
CA VAL A 60 -1.56 2.51 1.74
C VAL A 60 -3.06 2.61 1.50
N VAL A 61 -3.52 2.22 0.33
CA VAL A 61 -4.95 2.25 0.00
C VAL A 61 -5.70 1.22 0.84
N VAL A 62 -6.72 1.69 1.53
CA VAL A 62 -7.60 0.86 2.35
C VAL A 62 -8.60 0.16 1.43
N ARG A 63 -8.84 -1.12 1.71
CA ARG A 63 -9.89 -1.88 1.04
C ARG A 63 -11.25 -1.23 1.26
N HIS A 64 -11.90 -0.84 0.17
CA HIS A 64 -13.24 -0.27 0.20
C HIS A 64 -14.07 -0.80 -0.97
N GLY A 65 -15.34 -1.16 -0.72
CA GLY A 65 -16.24 -1.68 -1.74
C GLY A 65 -16.86 -0.64 -2.68
N VAL A 66 -16.55 0.65 -2.54
CA VAL A 66 -17.14 1.74 -3.33
C VAL A 66 -16.10 2.75 -3.78
N GLY A 67 -16.44 3.55 -4.78
CA GLY A 67 -15.63 4.67 -5.27
C GLY A 67 -14.62 4.32 -6.37
N LYS A 68 -14.59 3.06 -6.84
CA LYS A 68 -13.75 2.60 -7.94
C LYS A 68 -14.51 2.70 -9.25
N SER A 69 -14.06 3.56 -10.17
CA SER A 69 -14.71 3.72 -11.48
C SER A 69 -13.84 3.27 -12.66
N GLY A 70 -12.65 2.72 -12.38
CA GLY A 70 -11.74 2.13 -13.36
C GLY A 70 -11.77 0.60 -13.36
N LYS A 71 -11.15 0.01 -14.40
CA LYS A 71 -10.92 -1.43 -14.50
C LYS A 71 -9.48 -1.70 -14.92
N THR A 72 -8.85 -2.66 -14.26
CA THR A 72 -7.54 -3.20 -14.66
C THR A 72 -7.64 -3.97 -15.97
N ALA A 73 -6.51 -4.31 -16.58
CA ALA A 73 -6.45 -5.18 -17.76
C ALA A 73 -7.10 -6.57 -17.51
N ALA A 74 -7.15 -7.02 -16.26
CA ALA A 74 -7.82 -8.25 -15.84
C ALA A 74 -9.31 -8.06 -15.53
N GLY A 75 -9.89 -6.90 -15.81
CA GLY A 75 -11.30 -6.58 -15.58
C GLY A 75 -11.68 -6.30 -14.12
N LYS A 76 -10.71 -6.33 -13.19
CA LYS A 76 -10.94 -6.02 -11.76
C LYS A 76 -11.11 -4.53 -11.55
N GLU A 77 -12.01 -4.14 -10.64
CA GLU A 77 -12.24 -2.75 -10.25
C GLU A 77 -10.98 -2.11 -9.66
N ALA A 78 -10.71 -0.87 -10.06
CA ALA A 78 -9.59 -0.07 -9.57
C ALA A 78 -9.98 1.40 -9.49
N TYR A 79 -9.26 2.16 -8.67
CA TYR A 79 -9.35 3.62 -8.66
C TYR A 79 -8.68 4.19 -9.90
N LYS A 80 -9.32 5.16 -10.55
CA LYS A 80 -8.75 5.97 -11.63
C LYS A 80 -8.74 7.46 -11.26
N ALA A 81 -8.19 8.29 -12.14
CA ALA A 81 -8.16 9.75 -11.97
C ALA A 81 -9.52 10.30 -11.49
N ALA A 82 -9.48 11.19 -10.51
CA ALA A 82 -10.59 11.84 -9.82
C ALA A 82 -11.45 10.96 -8.89
N ASP A 83 -11.24 9.64 -8.83
CA ASP A 83 -11.89 8.80 -7.83
C ASP A 83 -11.41 9.17 -6.41
N MET A 84 -12.30 9.05 -5.42
CA MET A 84 -11.96 9.26 -4.01
C MET A 84 -11.34 7.98 -3.43
N VAL A 85 -10.05 8.04 -3.13
CA VAL A 85 -9.29 6.89 -2.62
C VAL A 85 -9.14 7.02 -1.10
N PRO A 86 -9.59 6.04 -0.31
CA PRO A 86 -9.33 6.00 1.12
C PRO A 86 -7.90 5.51 1.36
N VAL A 87 -7.04 6.36 1.91
CA VAL A 87 -5.61 6.08 2.12
C VAL A 87 -5.27 6.16 3.60
N MET A 88 -4.68 5.10 4.13
CA MET A 88 -4.15 5.04 5.48
C MET A 88 -2.72 5.60 5.52
N PHE A 89 -2.49 6.58 6.39
CA PHE A 89 -1.17 7.16 6.68
C PHE A 89 -0.68 6.76 8.09
N GLU A 90 -1.60 6.40 8.99
CA GLU A 90 -1.30 5.79 10.27
C GLU A 90 -2.28 4.66 10.55
N GLY A 91 -1.79 3.57 11.15
CA GLY A 91 -2.59 2.39 11.48
C GLY A 91 -2.01 1.10 10.94
N ALA A 92 -2.69 -0.02 11.23
CA ALA A 92 -2.27 -1.35 10.80
C ALA A 92 -3.07 -1.80 9.58
N ILE A 93 -2.40 -2.33 8.56
CA ILE A 93 -3.01 -2.73 7.28
C ILE A 93 -2.34 -3.98 6.69
N TRP A 94 -3.15 -4.88 6.17
CA TRP A 94 -2.69 -6.08 5.47
C TRP A 94 -2.24 -5.75 4.06
N VAL A 95 -0.98 -6.04 3.76
CA VAL A 95 -0.34 -5.72 2.48
C VAL A 95 0.28 -6.96 1.87
N LYS A 96 0.47 -6.91 0.55
CA LYS A 96 1.22 -7.93 -0.18
C LYS A 96 2.65 -7.43 -0.42
N PRO A 97 3.65 -7.93 0.33
CA PRO A 97 5.05 -7.61 0.06
C PRO A 97 5.52 -8.29 -1.24
N THR A 98 6.58 -7.74 -1.82
CA THR A 98 7.21 -8.24 -3.06
C THR A 98 7.82 -9.62 -2.87
N ALA A 99 8.36 -9.86 -1.68
CA ALA A 99 8.93 -11.12 -1.24
C ALA A 99 8.45 -11.43 0.19
N PRO A 100 8.42 -12.70 0.61
CA PRO A 100 8.02 -13.06 1.97
C PRO A 100 8.83 -12.32 3.04
N ILE A 101 8.14 -11.72 4.01
CA ILE A 101 8.73 -11.15 5.21
C ILE A 101 9.03 -12.29 6.17
N THR A 102 10.31 -12.47 6.49
CA THR A 102 10.80 -13.50 7.42
C THR A 102 11.31 -12.90 8.74
N ASP A 103 11.55 -11.59 8.78
CA ASP A 103 12.03 -10.85 9.93
C ASP A 103 11.19 -9.57 10.11
N ILE A 104 10.48 -9.48 11.23
CA ILE A 104 9.62 -8.33 11.55
C ILE A 104 10.41 -7.09 11.99
N THR A 105 11.69 -7.25 12.31
CA THR A 105 12.59 -6.15 12.67
C THR A 105 13.22 -5.47 11.46
N ALA A 106 13.07 -6.07 10.27
CA ALA A 106 13.54 -5.49 9.03
C ALA A 106 12.83 -4.16 8.75
N LYS A 107 13.58 -3.23 8.13
CA LYS A 107 13.02 -1.96 7.67
C LYS A 107 11.99 -2.18 6.57
N VAL A 108 11.08 -1.22 6.43
CA VAL A 108 10.08 -1.21 5.37
C VAL A 108 10.57 -0.33 4.24
N TYR A 109 10.59 -0.85 3.03
CA TYR A 109 10.96 -0.12 1.83
C TYR A 109 9.80 -0.10 0.84
N VAL A 110 9.62 1.04 0.18
CA VAL A 110 8.72 1.21 -0.97
C VAL A 110 9.57 1.27 -2.22
N LYS A 111 9.28 0.44 -3.22
CA LYS A 111 10.01 0.45 -4.48
C LYS A 111 9.74 1.75 -5.25
N THR A 112 10.78 2.55 -5.46
CA THR A 112 10.69 3.89 -6.06
C THR A 112 11.52 4.04 -7.34
N ALA A 113 12.37 3.07 -7.66
CA ALA A 113 13.10 2.99 -8.91
C ALA A 113 12.96 1.60 -9.56
N ASN A 114 13.28 1.50 -10.85
CA ASN A 114 13.43 0.23 -11.59
C ASN A 114 12.28 -0.77 -11.35
N GLY A 115 11.04 -0.29 -11.44
CA GLY A 115 9.83 -1.11 -11.32
C GLY A 115 9.82 -2.25 -12.36
N THR A 116 9.34 -3.42 -11.94
CA THR A 116 9.20 -4.60 -12.81
C THR A 116 7.77 -5.12 -12.75
N THR A 117 7.40 -6.05 -13.63
CA THR A 117 6.07 -6.68 -13.58
C THR A 117 5.82 -7.44 -12.26
N ALA A 118 6.85 -8.03 -11.66
CA ALA A 118 6.75 -8.76 -10.39
C ALA A 118 6.83 -7.83 -9.15
N ALA A 119 7.48 -6.67 -9.31
CA ALA A 119 7.69 -5.67 -8.27
C ALA A 119 7.52 -4.27 -8.89
N PRO A 120 6.28 -3.83 -9.16
CA PRO A 120 6.02 -2.51 -9.71
C PRO A 120 6.44 -1.41 -8.73
N LEU A 121 6.50 -0.16 -9.21
CA LEU A 121 6.69 0.99 -8.32
C LEU A 121 5.56 1.03 -7.27
N GLY A 122 5.92 1.32 -6.03
CA GLY A 122 5.03 1.23 -4.87
C GLY A 122 5.00 -0.13 -4.17
N SER A 123 5.68 -1.15 -4.70
CA SER A 123 5.73 -2.45 -4.01
C SER A 123 6.49 -2.37 -2.69
N LEU A 124 5.98 -3.02 -1.65
CA LEU A 124 6.59 -3.06 -0.33
C LEU A 124 7.62 -4.20 -0.22
N SER A 125 8.70 -3.98 0.53
CA SER A 125 9.81 -4.92 0.67
C SER A 125 10.50 -4.75 2.02
N SER A 126 11.16 -5.81 2.49
CA SER A 126 12.13 -5.77 3.61
C SER A 126 13.57 -5.47 3.15
N SER A 127 13.79 -5.34 1.84
CA SER A 127 15.09 -5.03 1.22
C SER A 127 15.09 -3.65 0.57
N ALA A 128 16.22 -2.95 0.69
CA ALA A 128 16.45 -1.60 0.16
C ALA A 128 16.64 -1.53 -1.36
N THR A 129 16.74 -2.66 -2.06
CA THR A 129 17.02 -2.68 -3.51
C THR A 129 15.98 -1.86 -4.30
N ASP A 130 16.42 -0.77 -4.93
CA ASP A 130 15.58 0.21 -5.64
C ASP A 130 14.44 0.83 -4.81
N GLY A 131 14.56 0.77 -3.48
CA GLY A 131 13.54 1.17 -2.54
C GLY A 131 13.92 2.39 -1.71
N THR A 132 12.94 3.24 -1.42
CA THR A 132 13.03 4.30 -0.41
C THR A 132 12.51 3.74 0.91
N GLU A 133 13.27 3.94 1.99
CA GLU A 133 12.82 3.57 3.34
C GLU A 133 11.53 4.34 3.67
N LEU A 134 10.56 3.64 4.27
CA LEU A 134 9.32 4.21 4.77
C LEU A 134 9.49 4.46 6.29
N PRO A 135 9.86 5.68 6.71
CA PRO A 135 10.23 5.92 8.10
C PRO A 135 9.03 5.72 9.03
N GLY A 136 9.26 5.13 10.21
CA GLY A 136 8.20 4.88 11.19
C GLY A 136 7.30 3.68 10.88
N ALA A 137 7.33 3.13 9.67
CA ALA A 137 6.62 1.89 9.37
C ALA A 137 7.34 0.66 9.93
N ALA A 138 6.58 -0.37 10.33
CA ALA A 138 7.11 -1.62 10.83
C ALA A 138 6.26 -2.82 10.41
N TRP A 139 6.93 -3.95 10.14
CA TRP A 139 6.27 -5.23 10.00
C TRP A 139 5.82 -5.73 11.38
N GLU A 140 4.56 -6.17 11.48
CA GLU A 140 4.05 -6.79 12.71
C GLU A 140 3.99 -8.31 12.63
N THR A 141 3.96 -8.86 11.42
CA THR A 141 3.91 -10.30 11.19
C THR A 141 4.87 -10.70 10.08
N VAL A 142 5.36 -11.94 10.14
CA VAL A 142 5.92 -12.61 8.97
C VAL A 142 4.82 -12.87 7.94
N THR A 143 5.22 -13.14 6.69
CA THR A 143 4.25 -13.43 5.62
C THR A 143 3.54 -14.75 5.88
N GLY A 144 2.20 -14.71 5.93
CA GLY A 144 1.35 -15.86 6.09
C GLY A 144 1.21 -16.69 4.81
N ALA A 145 0.47 -17.80 4.90
CA ALA A 145 0.18 -18.66 3.74
C ALA A 145 -0.66 -17.95 2.67
N ASP A 146 -1.41 -16.91 3.05
CA ASP A 146 -2.13 -15.99 2.17
C ASP A 146 -1.21 -15.05 1.37
N GLY A 147 0.10 -15.05 1.66
CA GLY A 147 1.07 -14.19 1.02
C GLY A 147 1.01 -12.75 1.52
N LEU A 148 0.36 -12.50 2.66
CA LEU A 148 0.20 -11.17 3.25
C LEU A 148 1.03 -11.02 4.52
N ALA A 149 1.43 -9.79 4.80
CA ALA A 149 2.02 -9.39 6.06
C ALA A 149 1.28 -8.17 6.61
N LEU A 150 1.22 -8.07 7.94
CA LEU A 150 0.64 -6.90 8.59
C LEU A 150 1.69 -5.80 8.70
N LEU A 151 1.36 -4.64 8.16
CA LEU A 151 2.18 -3.44 8.20
C LEU A 151 1.55 -2.42 9.14
N ASN A 152 2.35 -1.85 10.05
CA ASN A 152 1.94 -0.74 10.90
C ASN A 152 2.61 0.55 10.45
N LEU A 153 1.80 1.53 10.05
CA LEU A 153 2.20 2.89 9.67
C LEU A 153 2.12 3.80 10.90
N ARG A 154 3.23 4.44 11.27
CA ARG A 154 3.31 5.31 12.47
C ARG A 154 3.66 6.76 12.11
N GLY A 155 2.94 7.33 11.15
CA GLY A 155 3.12 8.71 10.70
C GLY A 155 4.22 8.85 9.65
N ALA A 156 4.24 7.90 8.70
CA ALA A 156 5.20 7.84 7.61
C ALA A 156 4.96 8.92 6.53
#